data_AF-A0A5F0D014-F1
#
_entry.id   AF-A0A5F0D014-F1
#
_cell.length_a   1.000
_cell.length_b   1.000
_cell.length_c   1.000
_cell.angle_alpha   90.00
_cell.angle_beta   90.00
_cell.angle_gamma   90.00
#
_symmetry.space_group_name_H-M   'P 1'
#
loop_
_entity.id
_entity.type
_entity.pdbx_description
1 polymer ?
#
loop_
_entity_poly.entity_id
_entity_poly.type
_entity_poly.pdbx_seq_one_letter_code
_entity_poly.pdbx_strand_id
1 'polypeptide(L)'
;MDAAGQEQLDWEWEQVLRESPDAVRPMIDIVRFVDSDDWGTARESCMHDLGWPDVRATADGGLDSGMIQNSQAGAHALAMYTCNTKYPMDPKYNVPLTDERLGELFDYFTDELQPCLAAEGYDTPEAPSRETFIDTYVETGGWNLYDGVAGNGQSEWNAINKKCPQLPVDFNE
;
A
#
# COMPACT_ATOMS: atom_id res chain seq x y z
N MET A 1 -5.14 13.86 -12.16
CA MET A 1 -3.98 13.20 -11.55
C MET A 1 -2.92 14.26 -11.31
N ASP A 2 -2.34 14.27 -10.12
CA ASP A 2 -1.28 15.16 -9.68
C ASP A 2 0.11 14.61 -10.06
N ALA A 3 1.18 15.30 -9.63
CA ALA A 3 2.54 14.89 -9.94
C ALA A 3 2.92 13.54 -9.31
N ALA A 4 2.58 13.32 -8.04
CA ALA A 4 2.85 12.07 -7.34
C ALA A 4 2.17 10.87 -8.02
N GLY A 5 0.89 11.02 -8.40
CA GLY A 5 0.18 9.98 -9.14
C GLY A 5 0.79 9.70 -10.52
N GLN A 6 1.30 10.72 -11.21
CA GLN A 6 2.01 10.52 -12.49
C GLN A 6 3.34 9.79 -12.30
N GLU A 7 4.14 10.19 -11.31
CA GLU A 7 5.42 9.55 -10.99
C GLU A 7 5.24 8.06 -10.65
N GLN A 8 4.18 7.72 -9.89
CA GLN A 8 3.83 6.34 -9.61
C GLN A 8 3.52 5.54 -10.89
N LEU A 9 2.70 6.09 -11.80
CA LEU A 9 2.38 5.41 -13.06
C LEU A 9 3.58 5.32 -14.02
N ASP A 10 4.53 6.25 -13.94
CA ASP A 10 5.77 6.20 -14.68
C ASP A 10 6.68 5.08 -14.14
N TRP A 11 6.84 5.00 -12.82
CA TRP A 11 7.59 3.91 -12.18
C TRP A 11 7.01 2.52 -12.47
N GLU A 12 5.67 2.40 -12.48
CA GLU A 12 5.00 1.16 -12.85
C GLU A 12 5.22 0.79 -14.31
N TRP A 13 5.19 1.80 -15.20
CA TRP A 13 5.47 1.59 -16.61
C TRP A 13 6.92 1.11 -16.83
N GLU A 14 7.88 1.61 -16.04
CA GLU A 14 9.25 1.08 -16.05
C GLU A 14 9.31 -0.40 -15.64
N GLN A 15 8.47 -0.85 -14.71
CA GLN A 15 8.37 -2.28 -14.38
C GLN A 15 7.84 -3.09 -15.56
N VAL A 16 6.85 -2.57 -16.30
CA VAL A 16 6.36 -3.21 -17.53
C VAL A 16 7.49 -3.35 -18.55
N LEU A 17 8.25 -2.28 -18.78
CA LEU A 17 9.36 -2.29 -19.73
C LEU A 17 10.51 -3.22 -19.33
N ARG A 18 10.72 -3.46 -18.03
CA ARG A 18 11.71 -4.43 -17.56
C ARG A 18 11.40 -5.85 -18.04
N GLU A 19 10.13 -6.22 -18.01
CA GLU A 19 9.65 -7.55 -18.41
C GLU A 19 9.29 -7.63 -19.90
N SER A 20 8.99 -6.49 -20.53
CA SER A 20 8.59 -6.37 -21.93
C SER A 20 9.17 -5.11 -22.56
N PRO A 21 10.46 -5.12 -22.96
CA PRO A 21 11.18 -3.91 -23.39
C PRO A 21 10.64 -3.22 -24.65
N ASP A 22 9.87 -3.95 -25.46
CA ASP A 22 9.23 -3.46 -26.68
C ASP A 22 7.76 -3.06 -26.47
N ALA A 23 7.26 -3.10 -25.23
CA ALA A 23 5.91 -2.69 -24.91
C ALA A 23 5.69 -1.21 -25.23
N VAL A 24 4.49 -0.89 -25.76
CA VAL A 24 4.07 0.47 -26.04
C VAL A 24 3.09 0.90 -24.96
N ARG A 25 3.33 2.07 -24.36
CA ARG A 25 2.47 2.59 -23.28
C ARG A 25 1.06 2.83 -23.83
N PRO A 26 0.04 2.11 -23.32
CA PRO A 26 -1.31 2.30 -23.80
C PRO A 26 -1.88 3.63 -23.30
N MET A 27 -2.76 4.24 -24.11
CA MET A 27 -3.60 5.33 -23.63
C MET A 27 -4.81 4.73 -22.92
N ILE A 28 -4.98 5.05 -21.64
CA ILE A 28 -6.04 4.52 -20.79
C ILE A 28 -6.77 5.71 -20.17
N ASP A 29 -8.09 5.73 -20.32
CA ASP A 29 -8.93 6.74 -19.67
C ASP A 29 -9.11 6.41 -18.18
N ILE A 30 -8.98 7.43 -17.33
CA ILE A 30 -9.35 7.33 -15.92
C ILE A 30 -10.86 7.11 -15.84
N VAL A 31 -11.27 6.03 -15.19
CA VAL A 31 -12.68 5.73 -14.94
C VAL A 31 -13.18 6.60 -13.79
N ARG A 32 -12.45 6.64 -12.68
CA ARG A 32 -12.71 7.47 -11.50
C ARG A 32 -11.50 7.48 -10.56
N PHE A 33 -11.45 8.45 -9.66
CA PHE A 33 -10.55 8.40 -8.51
C PHE A 33 -11.14 7.50 -7.41
N VAL A 34 -10.25 6.86 -6.64
CA VAL A 34 -10.61 5.98 -5.52
C VAL A 34 -10.05 6.55 -4.21
N ASP A 35 -10.75 6.28 -3.10
CA ASP A 35 -10.25 6.53 -1.76
C ASP A 35 -9.43 5.34 -1.23
N SER A 36 -8.85 5.48 -0.03
CA SER A 36 -8.05 4.43 0.61
C SER A 36 -8.81 3.12 0.79
N ASP A 37 -10.12 3.19 1.03
CA ASP A 37 -10.95 2.04 1.41
C ASP A 37 -11.42 1.26 0.18
N ASP A 38 -11.64 1.99 -0.92
CA ASP A 38 -12.09 1.45 -2.18
C ASP A 38 -10.92 1.03 -3.10
N TRP A 39 -9.72 1.59 -2.92
CA TRP A 39 -8.56 1.36 -3.81
C TRP A 39 -8.25 -0.14 -4.01
N GLY A 40 -8.21 -0.93 -2.93
CA GLY A 40 -7.97 -2.38 -3.02
C GLY A 40 -9.07 -3.10 -3.81
N THR A 41 -10.34 -2.82 -3.51
CA THR A 41 -11.48 -3.52 -4.15
C THR A 41 -11.67 -3.13 -5.62
N ALA A 42 -11.45 -1.86 -5.98
CA ALA A 42 -11.50 -1.40 -7.36
C ALA A 42 -10.43 -2.09 -8.22
N ARG A 43 -9.20 -2.22 -7.69
CA ARG A 43 -8.11 -2.91 -8.39
C ARG A 43 -8.33 -4.42 -8.45
N GLU A 44 -8.80 -5.05 -7.38
CA GLU A 44 -9.18 -6.47 -7.39
C GLU A 44 -10.17 -6.76 -8.53
N SER A 45 -11.28 -6.02 -8.60
CA SER A 45 -12.28 -6.19 -9.64
C SER A 45 -11.69 -6.01 -11.04
N CYS A 46 -10.87 -4.97 -11.22
CA CYS A 46 -10.21 -4.72 -12.50
C CYS A 46 -9.24 -5.84 -12.91
N MET A 47 -8.46 -6.37 -11.96
CA MET A 47 -7.53 -7.47 -12.20
C MET A 47 -8.29 -8.75 -12.57
N HIS A 48 -9.44 -9.02 -11.93
CA HIS A 48 -10.30 -10.16 -12.29
C HIS A 48 -10.81 -10.05 -13.72
N ASP A 49 -11.28 -8.86 -14.13
CA ASP A 49 -11.74 -8.59 -15.50
C ASP A 49 -10.61 -8.79 -16.54
N LEU A 50 -9.36 -8.56 -16.14
CA LEU A 50 -8.16 -8.77 -16.97
C LEU A 50 -7.62 -10.21 -16.91
N GLY A 51 -8.31 -11.12 -16.22
CA GLY A 51 -7.96 -12.54 -16.19
C GLY A 51 -7.05 -12.96 -15.03
N TRP A 52 -6.96 -12.15 -13.96
CA TRP A 52 -6.19 -12.45 -12.75
C TRP A 52 -7.12 -12.73 -11.55
N PRO A 53 -7.88 -13.83 -11.56
CA PRO A 53 -8.92 -14.12 -10.57
C PRO A 53 -8.37 -14.47 -9.19
N ASP A 54 -7.06 -14.58 -9.01
CA ASP A 54 -6.42 -14.88 -7.73
C ASP A 54 -5.98 -13.62 -6.96
N VAL A 55 -6.03 -12.45 -7.60
CA VAL A 55 -5.74 -11.17 -6.92
C VAL A 55 -6.82 -10.90 -5.88
N ARG A 56 -6.44 -10.50 -4.66
CA ARG A 56 -7.38 -10.23 -3.56
C ARG A 56 -7.05 -8.91 -2.88
N ALA A 57 -8.07 -8.12 -2.54
CA ALA A 57 -7.91 -7.01 -1.61
C ALA A 57 -7.56 -7.54 -0.22
N THR A 58 -6.59 -6.91 0.44
CA THR A 58 -6.15 -7.29 1.80
C THR A 58 -6.72 -6.32 2.84
N ALA A 59 -6.73 -6.76 4.11
CA ALA A 59 -7.35 -6.00 5.20
C ALA A 59 -6.64 -4.66 5.50
N ASP A 60 -5.38 -4.53 5.08
CA ASP A 60 -4.57 -3.31 5.16
C ASP A 60 -4.78 -2.35 3.97
N GLY A 61 -5.82 -2.59 3.15
CA GLY A 61 -6.09 -1.79 1.95
C GLY A 61 -5.19 -2.12 0.76
N GLY A 62 -4.32 -3.12 0.90
CA GLY A 62 -3.41 -3.59 -0.15
C GLY A 62 -4.02 -4.55 -1.18
N LEU A 63 -3.14 -5.20 -1.95
CA LEU A 63 -3.47 -6.31 -2.84
C LEU A 63 -2.51 -7.47 -2.62
N ASP A 64 -3.06 -8.68 -2.50
CA ASP A 64 -2.35 -9.93 -2.67
C ASP A 64 -2.51 -10.39 -4.12
N SER A 65 -1.41 -10.54 -4.85
CA SER A 65 -1.44 -10.99 -6.26
C SER A 65 -1.42 -12.51 -6.42
N GLY A 66 -1.27 -13.27 -5.32
CA GLY A 66 -1.04 -14.71 -5.38
C GLY A 66 0.28 -15.07 -6.05
N MET A 67 0.41 -16.33 -6.50
CA MET A 67 1.61 -16.78 -7.19
C MET A 67 1.57 -16.43 -8.67
N ILE A 68 2.43 -15.48 -9.08
CA ILE A 68 2.61 -15.12 -10.49
C ILE A 68 3.76 -15.94 -11.07
N GLN A 69 3.48 -16.66 -12.16
CA GLN A 69 4.52 -17.36 -12.91
C GLN A 69 5.45 -16.36 -13.58
N ASN A 70 6.75 -16.65 -13.61
CA ASN A 70 7.74 -15.73 -14.18
C ASN A 70 7.44 -15.41 -15.67
N SER A 71 6.97 -16.40 -16.44
CA SER A 71 6.51 -16.21 -17.83
C SER A 71 5.31 -15.27 -18.00
N GLN A 72 4.62 -14.95 -16.91
CA GLN A 72 3.44 -14.09 -16.85
C GLN A 72 3.73 -12.73 -16.20
N ALA A 73 4.97 -12.47 -15.77
CA ALA A 73 5.35 -11.25 -15.04
C ALA A 73 5.04 -9.97 -15.82
N GLY A 74 5.40 -9.92 -17.11
CA GLY A 74 5.11 -8.75 -17.96
C GLY A 74 3.62 -8.51 -18.19
N ALA A 75 2.84 -9.58 -18.40
CA ALA A 75 1.38 -9.47 -18.55
C ALA A 75 0.72 -9.01 -17.25
N HIS A 76 1.19 -9.50 -16.10
CA HIS A 76 0.72 -9.08 -14.78
C HIS A 76 1.04 -7.61 -14.52
N ALA A 77 2.29 -7.17 -14.79
CA ALA A 77 2.70 -5.78 -14.64
C ALA A 77 1.86 -4.83 -15.51
N LEU A 78 1.57 -5.21 -16.76
CA LEU A 78 0.71 -4.43 -17.65
C LEU A 78 -0.73 -4.35 -17.13
N ALA A 79 -1.27 -5.44 -16.57
CA ALA A 79 -2.60 -5.44 -15.97
C ALA A 79 -2.67 -4.54 -14.73
N MET A 80 -1.67 -4.61 -13.85
CA MET A 80 -1.55 -3.74 -12.68
C MET A 80 -1.47 -2.26 -13.09
N TYR A 81 -0.58 -1.92 -14.03
CA TYR A 81 -0.48 -0.58 -14.62
C TYR A 81 -1.83 -0.11 -15.19
N THR A 82 -2.54 -1.00 -15.90
CA THR A 82 -3.84 -0.69 -16.48
C THR A 82 -4.87 -0.36 -15.40
N CYS A 83 -4.94 -1.16 -14.35
CA CYS A 83 -5.88 -0.96 -13.26
C CYS A 83 -5.57 0.29 -12.44
N ASN A 84 -4.28 0.58 -12.19
CA ASN A 84 -3.85 1.82 -11.53
C ASN A 84 -4.16 3.08 -12.34
N THR A 85 -4.05 2.98 -13.66
CA THR A 85 -4.39 4.12 -14.53
C THR A 85 -5.91 4.34 -14.60
N LYS A 86 -6.71 3.27 -14.56
CA LYS A 86 -8.19 3.38 -14.54
C LYS A 86 -8.73 3.90 -13.21
N TYR A 87 -8.10 3.51 -12.11
CA TYR A 87 -8.53 3.79 -10.73
C TYR A 87 -7.40 4.41 -9.90
N PRO A 88 -6.88 5.58 -10.29
CA PRO A 88 -5.84 6.25 -9.51
C PRO A 88 -6.40 6.70 -8.16
N MET A 89 -5.55 6.66 -7.13
CA MET A 89 -5.90 7.21 -5.83
C MET A 89 -6.19 8.71 -5.94
N ASP A 90 -7.15 9.20 -5.16
CA ASP A 90 -7.48 10.63 -5.13
C ASP A 90 -6.23 11.45 -4.70
N PRO A 91 -5.85 12.51 -5.44
CA PRO A 91 -4.72 13.36 -5.09
C PRO A 91 -4.73 13.90 -3.65
N LYS A 92 -5.89 13.98 -2.98
CA LYS A 92 -5.96 14.39 -1.57
C LYS A 92 -5.14 13.47 -0.64
N TYR A 93 -4.93 12.21 -1.02
CA TYR A 93 -4.13 11.23 -0.27
C TYR A 93 -2.62 11.38 -0.51
N ASN A 94 -2.20 12.16 -1.51
CA ASN A 94 -0.78 12.42 -1.80
C ASN A 94 -0.24 13.65 -1.04
N VAL A 95 -1.03 14.23 -0.14
CA VAL A 95 -0.64 15.37 0.68
C VAL A 95 0.06 14.85 1.93
N PRO A 96 1.24 15.40 2.30
CA PRO A 96 1.89 15.04 3.56
C PRO A 96 0.96 15.23 4.75
N LEU A 97 1.02 14.31 5.70
CA LEU A 97 0.30 14.42 6.97
C LEU A 97 0.75 15.68 7.73
N THR A 98 -0.19 16.30 8.43
CA THR A 98 0.12 17.41 9.34
C THR A 98 0.74 16.88 10.63
N ASP A 99 1.48 17.72 11.35
CA ASP A 99 2.05 17.39 12.68
C ASP A 99 0.97 16.91 13.67
N GLU A 100 -0.26 17.42 13.54
CA GLU A 100 -1.41 16.98 14.32
C GLU A 100 -1.78 15.52 14.01
N ARG A 101 -1.92 15.16 12.73
CA ARG A 101 -2.21 13.78 12.31
C ARG A 101 -1.06 12.82 12.60
N LEU A 102 0.18 13.28 12.44
CA LEU A 102 1.36 12.51 12.86
C LEU A 102 1.37 12.29 14.38
N GLY A 103 0.88 13.27 15.12
CA GLY A 103 0.66 13.17 16.53
C GLY A 103 -0.33 12.09 16.94
N GLU A 104 -1.50 12.06 16.29
CA GLU A 104 -2.52 11.02 16.51
C GLU A 104 -2.00 9.64 16.12
N LEU A 105 -1.22 9.55 15.04
CA LEU A 105 -0.59 8.32 14.61
C LEU A 105 0.43 7.81 15.64
N PHE A 106 1.22 8.72 16.22
CA PHE A 106 2.16 8.37 17.29
C PHE A 106 1.45 7.83 18.53
N ASP A 107 0.36 8.49 18.94
CA ASP A 107 -0.43 8.07 20.09
C ASP A 107 -1.02 6.66 19.83
N TYR A 108 -1.56 6.41 18.63
CA TYR A 108 -2.01 5.07 18.23
C TYR A 108 -0.88 4.02 18.24
N PHE A 109 0.30 4.38 17.73
CA PHE A 109 1.43 3.45 17.68
C PHE A 109 1.87 3.02 19.08
N THR A 110 1.89 3.95 20.02
CA THR A 110 2.32 3.71 21.40
C THR A 110 1.24 3.03 22.26
N ASP A 111 -0.01 3.45 22.13
CA ASP A 111 -1.09 3.00 23.03
C ASP A 111 -1.81 1.73 22.53
N GLU A 112 -1.82 1.47 21.23
CA GLU A 112 -2.58 0.36 20.63
C GLU A 112 -1.71 -0.61 19.84
N LEU A 113 -0.99 -0.12 18.83
CA LEU A 113 -0.34 -1.00 17.86
C LEU A 113 0.86 -1.74 18.45
N GLN A 114 1.79 -1.03 19.12
CA GLN A 114 2.94 -1.66 19.74
C GLN A 114 2.53 -2.70 20.80
N PRO A 115 1.59 -2.41 21.74
CA PRO A 115 1.09 -3.42 22.67
C PRO A 115 0.43 -4.62 21.98
N CYS A 116 -0.32 -4.40 20.90
CA CYS A 116 -0.97 -5.47 20.14
C CYS A 116 0.06 -6.44 19.53
N LEU A 117 1.07 -5.90 18.85
CA LEU A 117 2.14 -6.71 18.24
C LEU A 117 2.96 -7.47 19.29
N ALA A 118 3.31 -6.81 20.40
CA ALA A 118 4.02 -7.45 21.50
C ALA A 118 3.19 -8.59 22.14
N ALA A 119 1.86 -8.43 22.24
CA ALA A 119 0.96 -9.47 22.74
C ALA A 119 0.85 -10.68 21.80
N GLU A 120 0.97 -10.46 20.48
CA GLU A 120 1.05 -11.52 19.47
C GLU A 120 2.45 -12.16 19.37
N GLY A 121 3.42 -11.67 20.16
CA GLY A 121 4.75 -12.25 20.31
C GLY A 121 5.81 -11.69 19.36
N TYR A 122 5.54 -10.58 18.69
CA TYR A 122 6.51 -9.90 17.83
C TYR A 122 7.43 -8.98 18.64
N ASP A 123 8.70 -8.94 18.25
CA ASP A 123 9.63 -7.92 18.73
C ASP A 123 9.24 -6.56 18.14
N THR A 124 9.04 -5.58 19.02
CA THR A 124 8.73 -4.20 18.61
C THR A 124 9.88 -3.27 18.99
N PRO A 125 10.33 -2.39 18.08
CA PRO A 125 11.38 -1.43 18.39
C PRO A 125 10.95 -0.44 19.48
N GLU A 126 11.91 0.07 20.25
CA GLU A 126 11.63 1.11 21.25
C GLU A 126 11.07 2.37 20.59
N ALA A 127 10.09 3.00 21.25
CA ALA A 127 9.44 4.19 20.74
C ALA A 127 10.43 5.38 20.72
N PRO A 128 10.53 6.13 19.61
CA PRO A 128 11.22 7.41 19.62
C PRO A 128 10.43 8.44 20.45
N SER A 129 11.00 9.64 20.64
CA SER A 129 10.18 10.77 21.12
C SER A 129 9.14 11.16 20.06
N ARG A 130 8.01 11.73 20.50
CA ARG A 130 6.97 12.24 19.59
C ARG A 130 7.51 13.29 18.61
N GLU A 131 8.38 14.17 19.10
CA GLU A 131 9.06 15.18 18.28
C GLU A 131 9.91 14.52 17.19
N THR A 132 10.75 13.55 17.57
CA THR A 132 11.58 12.80 16.61
C THR A 132 10.72 12.04 15.59
N PHE A 133 9.61 11.45 16.01
CA PHE A 133 8.68 10.78 15.10
C PHE A 133 8.13 11.75 14.04
N ILE A 134 7.62 12.91 14.47
CA ILE A 134 7.04 13.93 13.58
C ILE A 134 8.10 14.46 12.60
N ASP A 135 9.28 14.82 13.12
CA ASP A 135 10.36 15.45 12.32
C ASP A 135 10.93 14.51 11.25
N THR A 136 10.94 13.20 11.50
CA THR A 136 11.56 12.21 10.60
C THR A 136 10.58 11.44 9.75
N TYR A 137 9.27 11.57 9.99
CA TYR A 137 8.25 10.73 9.33
C TYR A 137 8.33 10.78 7.80
N VAL A 138 8.46 11.98 7.23
CA VAL A 138 8.50 12.16 5.77
C VAL A 138 9.78 11.57 5.16
N GLU A 139 10.89 11.56 5.89
CA GLU A 139 12.19 11.12 5.38
C GLU A 139 12.41 9.60 5.52
N THR A 140 11.97 9.03 6.65
CA THR A 140 12.29 7.63 6.99
C THR A 140 11.05 6.72 7.09
N GLY A 141 9.85 7.27 6.91
CA GLY A 141 8.60 6.58 7.25
C GLY A 141 8.33 6.53 8.76
N GLY A 142 9.16 7.20 9.57
CA GLY A 142 9.03 7.26 11.03
C GLY A 142 9.44 5.96 11.73
N TRP A 143 8.59 5.49 12.65
CA TRP A 143 8.80 4.33 13.52
C TRP A 143 8.10 3.10 12.97
N ASN A 144 8.85 2.21 12.28
CA ASN A 144 8.27 1.00 11.70
C ASN A 144 8.13 -0.14 12.72
N LEU A 145 6.92 -0.29 13.26
CA LEU A 145 6.58 -1.37 14.19
C LEU A 145 6.44 -2.75 13.53
N TYR A 146 6.28 -2.82 12.21
CA TYR A 146 6.08 -4.07 11.46
C TYR A 146 7.39 -4.68 10.93
N ASP A 147 8.55 -4.07 11.20
CA ASP A 147 9.85 -4.63 10.79
C ASP A 147 10.05 -6.07 11.30
N GLY A 148 9.59 -6.38 12.52
CA GLY A 148 9.67 -7.74 13.10
C GLY A 148 8.62 -8.73 12.54
N VAL A 149 7.64 -8.24 11.79
CA VAL A 149 6.58 -9.03 11.12
C VAL A 149 6.99 -9.34 9.68
N ALA A 150 7.71 -8.42 9.04
CA ALA A 150 8.15 -8.53 7.66
C ALA A 150 9.03 -9.78 7.46
N GLY A 151 8.56 -10.73 6.65
CA GLY A 151 9.31 -11.95 6.31
C GLY A 151 8.66 -13.28 6.69
N ASN A 152 7.58 -13.25 7.50
CA ASN A 152 6.88 -14.48 7.90
C ASN A 152 5.86 -15.01 6.86
N GLY A 153 5.78 -14.34 5.71
CA GLY A 153 4.94 -14.73 4.57
C GLY A 153 3.56 -14.08 4.57
N GLN A 154 2.90 -14.12 3.41
CA GLN A 154 1.67 -13.36 3.15
C GLN A 154 0.49 -13.77 4.05
N SER A 155 0.36 -15.07 4.37
CA SER A 155 -0.73 -15.54 5.22
C SER A 155 -0.61 -15.01 6.65
N GLU A 156 0.61 -14.93 7.19
CA GLU A 156 0.83 -14.39 8.52
C GLU A 156 0.66 -12.87 8.51
N TRP A 157 1.19 -12.20 7.50
CA TRP A 157 0.98 -10.77 7.25
C TRP A 157 -0.51 -10.39 7.25
N ASN A 158 -1.34 -11.12 6.51
CA ASN A 158 -2.78 -10.87 6.45
C ASN A 158 -3.46 -11.11 7.80
N ALA A 159 -3.04 -12.15 8.54
CA ALA A 159 -3.62 -12.49 9.83
C ALA A 159 -3.31 -11.44 10.89
N ILE A 160 -2.06 -10.96 10.95
CA ILE A 160 -1.65 -9.95 11.92
C ILE A 160 -2.23 -8.57 11.59
N ASN A 161 -2.25 -8.16 10.32
CA ASN A 161 -2.88 -6.90 9.90
C ASN A 161 -4.38 -6.82 10.21
N LYS A 162 -5.04 -7.96 10.27
CA LYS A 162 -6.45 -8.04 10.69
C LYS A 162 -6.63 -7.85 12.21
N LYS A 163 -5.64 -8.26 13.02
CA LYS A 163 -5.70 -8.19 14.49
C LYS A 163 -5.15 -6.88 15.03
N CYS A 164 -4.00 -6.50 14.52
CA CYS A 164 -3.30 -5.24 14.78
C CYS A 164 -3.31 -4.50 13.44
N PRO A 165 -4.22 -3.53 13.22
CA PRO A 165 -4.19 -2.72 12.01
C PRO A 165 -2.97 -1.79 12.01
N GLN A 166 -2.36 -1.54 10.85
CA GLN A 166 -1.21 -0.63 10.75
C GLN A 166 -1.56 0.85 11.01
N LEU A 167 -2.82 1.22 10.83
CA LEU A 167 -3.34 2.57 11.03
C LEU A 167 -4.61 2.52 11.88
N PRO A 168 -4.95 3.61 12.58
CA PRO A 168 -6.27 3.77 13.16
C PRO A 168 -7.37 3.60 12.10
N VAL A 169 -8.54 3.14 12.54
CA VAL A 169 -9.75 3.18 11.71
C VAL A 169 -9.99 4.63 11.29
N ASP A 170 -10.34 4.85 10.01
CA ASP A 170 -10.64 6.16 9.44
C ASP A 170 -9.45 7.17 9.45
N PHE A 171 -8.20 6.69 9.58
CA PHE A 171 -7.03 7.58 9.59
C PHE A 171 -6.82 8.36 8.27
N ASN A 172 -7.37 7.88 7.17
CA ASN A 172 -7.23 8.52 5.87
C ASN A 172 -8.50 9.32 5.45
N GLU A 173 -9.54 9.38 6.29
CA GLU A 173 -10.79 10.10 5.97
C GLU A 173 -10.66 11.63 6.00
#